data_AF-A0A1I7XF01-F1
#
_entry.id   AF-A0A1I7XF01-F1
#
_cell.length_a   1.000
_cell.length_b   1.000
_cell.length_c   1.000
_cell.angle_alpha   90.00
_cell.angle_beta   90.00
_cell.angle_gamma   90.00
#
_symmetry.space_group_name_H-M   'P 1'
#
loop_
_entity.id
_entity.type
_entity.pdbx_description
1 polymer ?
#
loop_
_entity_poly.entity_id
_entity_poly.type
_entity_poly.pdbx_seq_one_letter_code
_entity_poly.pdbx_strand_id
1 'polypeptide(L)'
;MSRKDLSIGISEFTIKRDLADKALTTMSCGVEGIRGAKVVEGALVGYVKGPCLLCLYHYIITMGRAFTLSLHERGRIKALSTAGNTVKQIVDVSSGRLSKFNDLEKREILRTASYSTTSINEIRRTCGIDASESTVQRMLNKSSNIVRSRMKKYPELTQAHKNGRLCFA
;
A
#
# COMPACT_ATOMS: atom_id res chain seq x y z
N MET A 1 6.28 -12.46 38.39
CA MET A 1 6.51 -13.38 37.24
C MET A 1 7.84 -13.04 36.60
N SER A 2 8.78 -13.98 36.60
CA SER A 2 10.20 -13.77 36.31
C SER A 2 10.51 -13.89 34.82
N ARG A 3 11.49 -13.13 34.31
CA ARG A 3 11.95 -13.14 32.90
C ARG A 3 12.61 -14.45 32.44
N LYS A 4 12.69 -15.47 33.30
CA LYS A 4 13.33 -16.77 32.99
C LYS A 4 12.38 -17.77 32.33
N ASP A 5 11.06 -17.54 32.40
CA ASP A 5 10.07 -18.48 31.88
C ASP A 5 9.78 -18.26 30.39
N LEU A 6 10.15 -17.09 29.84
CA LEU A 6 9.93 -16.75 28.43
C LEU A 6 11.07 -17.23 27.50
N SER A 7 12.25 -17.53 28.04
CA SER A 7 13.38 -18.06 27.25
C SER A 7 13.27 -19.56 26.96
N ILE A 8 12.50 -20.31 27.76
CA ILE A 8 12.25 -21.74 27.54
C ILE A 8 11.28 -21.96 26.37
N GLY A 9 10.31 -21.05 26.18
CA GLY A 9 9.31 -21.15 25.11
C GLY A 9 9.82 -20.85 23.69
N ILE A 10 10.95 -20.13 23.54
CA ILE A 10 11.49 -19.77 22.22
C ILE A 10 12.45 -20.86 21.70
N SER A 11 13.18 -21.55 22.58
CA SER A 11 14.05 -22.66 22.18
C SER A 11 13.26 -23.90 21.75
N GLU A 12 12.13 -24.20 22.39
CA GLU A 12 11.27 -25.35 22.04
C GLU A 12 10.55 -25.15 20.69
N PHE A 13 10.22 -23.90 20.35
CA PHE A 13 9.59 -23.55 19.06
C PHE A 13 10.57 -23.63 17.88
N THR A 14 11.86 -23.44 18.15
CA THR A 14 12.92 -23.53 17.13
C THR A 14 13.24 -25.00 16.82
N ILE A 15 13.30 -25.86 17.84
CA ILE A 15 13.57 -27.31 17.66
C ILE A 15 12.41 -28.04 16.96
N LYS A 16 11.14 -27.63 17.17
CA LYS A 16 9.98 -28.24 16.48
C LYS A 16 9.87 -27.86 15.00
N ARG A 17 10.39 -26.69 14.57
CA ARG A 17 10.43 -26.32 13.14
C ARG A 17 11.49 -27.11 12.37
N ASP A 18 12.64 -27.37 12.98
CA ASP A 18 13.69 -28.19 12.35
C ASP A 18 13.29 -29.67 12.19
N LEU A 19 12.34 -30.16 13.00
CA LEU A 19 11.73 -31.49 12.84
C LEU A 19 10.63 -31.51 11.77
N ALA A 20 9.88 -30.42 11.60
CA ALA A 20 8.84 -30.30 10.57
C ALA A 20 9.42 -30.13 9.16
N ASP A 21 10.55 -29.44 9.02
CA ASP A 21 11.24 -29.29 7.73
C ASP A 21 11.93 -30.60 7.29
N LYS A 22 12.26 -31.50 8.23
CA LYS A 22 12.69 -32.88 7.92
C LYS A 22 11.54 -33.82 7.52
N ALA A 23 10.32 -33.56 7.97
CA ALA A 23 9.14 -34.34 7.57
C ALA A 23 8.61 -33.95 6.17
N LEU A 24 8.86 -32.71 5.71
CA LEU A 24 8.39 -32.25 4.41
C LEU A 24 9.20 -32.76 3.20
N THR A 25 10.26 -33.54 3.42
CA THR A 25 11.04 -34.19 2.33
C THR A 25 10.70 -35.68 2.17
N THR A 26 9.74 -36.22 2.93
CA THR A 26 9.29 -37.61 2.82
C THR A 26 7.77 -37.73 2.80
N MET A 27 7.08 -37.12 1.84
CA MET A 27 5.75 -37.60 1.39
C MET A 27 5.52 -37.23 -0.08
N SER A 28 6.37 -37.77 -0.95
CA SER A 28 6.00 -38.13 -2.31
C SER A 28 5.45 -39.56 -2.29
N CYS A 29 4.20 -39.77 -1.87
CA CYS A 29 3.41 -40.94 -2.27
C CYS A 29 1.96 -40.79 -1.78
N GLY A 30 0.99 -41.12 -2.64
CA GLY A 30 -0.40 -41.35 -2.21
C GLY A 30 -1.48 -40.58 -2.97
N VAL A 31 -1.54 -40.72 -4.30
CA VAL A 31 -2.83 -40.68 -4.98
C VAL A 31 -3.51 -42.02 -4.65
N GLU A 32 -4.29 -42.07 -3.59
CA GLU A 32 -5.20 -43.19 -3.34
C GLU A 32 -6.60 -42.71 -2.99
N GLY A 33 -7.50 -42.90 -3.96
CA GLY A 33 -8.73 -43.64 -3.72
C GLY A 33 -9.70 -43.07 -2.71
N ILE A 34 -10.77 -42.49 -3.25
CA ILE A 34 -12.11 -42.56 -2.65
C ILE A 34 -12.36 -44.02 -2.22
N ARG A 35 -12.31 -44.32 -0.92
CA ARG A 35 -12.80 -45.59 -0.37
C ARG A 35 -13.18 -45.38 1.09
N GLY A 36 -14.47 -45.58 1.39
CA GLY A 36 -14.96 -45.62 2.76
C GLY A 36 -16.18 -44.75 3.03
N ALA A 37 -17.22 -44.83 2.21
CA ALA A 37 -18.56 -44.61 2.74
C ALA A 37 -18.87 -45.79 3.68
N LYS A 38 -18.88 -45.55 4.99
CA LYS A 38 -19.40 -46.51 5.96
C LYS A 38 -20.78 -46.02 6.37
N VAL A 39 -21.81 -46.74 5.93
CA VAL A 39 -23.16 -46.61 6.46
C VAL A 39 -23.15 -47.25 7.84
N VAL A 40 -23.29 -46.43 8.88
CA VAL A 40 -23.76 -46.87 10.19
C VAL A 40 -24.83 -45.88 10.62
N GLU A 41 -26.04 -46.40 10.70
CA GLU A 41 -27.26 -45.82 11.29
C GLU A 41 -27.58 -44.34 11.02
N GLY A 42 -28.40 -44.11 9.99
CA GLY A 42 -29.61 -43.29 10.18
C GLY A 42 -29.50 -41.76 10.23
N ALA A 43 -28.35 -41.14 9.95
CA ALA A 43 -28.29 -39.67 9.84
C ALA A 43 -27.37 -39.17 8.72
N LEU A 44 -27.96 -38.84 7.57
CA LEU A 44 -27.35 -37.94 6.59
C LEU A 44 -27.38 -36.51 7.14
N VAL A 45 -26.53 -36.21 8.13
CA VAL A 45 -26.20 -34.81 8.43
C VAL A 45 -25.01 -34.47 7.55
N GLY A 46 -25.34 -34.08 6.31
CA GLY A 46 -24.40 -33.40 5.44
C GLY A 46 -23.97 -32.10 6.10
N TYR A 47 -22.85 -32.13 6.83
CA TYR A 47 -22.15 -30.92 7.20
C TYR A 47 -21.57 -30.36 5.90
N VAL A 48 -22.28 -29.40 5.30
CA VAL A 48 -21.69 -28.52 4.30
C VAL A 48 -20.52 -27.85 5.00
N LYS A 49 -19.32 -28.32 4.68
CA LYS A 49 -18.04 -27.88 5.22
C LYS A 49 -17.83 -26.43 4.75
N GLY A 50 -18.46 -25.49 5.46
CA GLY A 50 -18.14 -24.08 5.36
C GLY A 50 -16.62 -23.91 5.51
N PRO A 51 -16.02 -22.94 4.81
CA PRO A 51 -14.58 -22.84 4.70
C PRO A 51 -14.00 -22.85 6.10
N CYS A 52 -13.21 -23.89 6.40
CA CYS A 52 -12.55 -24.04 7.68
C CYS A 52 -11.78 -22.74 7.94
N LEU A 53 -11.67 -22.30 9.19
CA LEU A 53 -10.82 -21.14 9.53
C LEU A 53 -9.41 -21.29 8.92
N LEU A 54 -8.93 -22.53 8.77
CA LEU A 54 -7.74 -22.91 8.01
C LEU A 54 -7.81 -22.58 6.51
N CYS A 55 -8.93 -22.80 5.84
CA CYS A 55 -9.15 -22.40 4.44
C CYS A 55 -9.23 -20.88 4.29
N LEU A 56 -9.85 -20.16 5.23
CA LEU A 56 -9.82 -18.70 5.26
C LEU A 56 -8.41 -18.17 5.55
N TYR A 57 -7.67 -18.78 6.47
CA TYR A 57 -6.26 -18.47 6.75
C TYR A 57 -5.38 -18.74 5.53
N HIS A 58 -5.58 -19.89 4.88
CA HIS A 58 -4.86 -20.25 3.67
C HIS A 58 -5.24 -19.32 2.52
N TYR A 59 -6.51 -18.93 2.37
CA TYR A 59 -6.97 -17.95 1.38
C TYR A 59 -6.39 -16.55 1.63
N ILE A 60 -6.32 -16.09 2.88
CA ILE A 60 -5.65 -14.83 3.24
C ILE A 60 -4.14 -14.89 2.98
N ILE A 61 -3.50 -16.04 3.23
CA ILE A 61 -2.05 -16.23 2.99
C ILE A 61 -1.73 -16.44 1.50
N THR A 62 -2.60 -17.10 0.73
CA THR A 62 -2.38 -17.43 -0.69
C THR A 62 -2.91 -16.37 -1.66
N MET A 63 -4.00 -15.67 -1.30
CA MET A 63 -4.65 -14.67 -2.17
C MET A 63 -4.64 -13.26 -1.58
N GLY A 64 -4.26 -13.08 -0.31
CA GLY A 64 -3.92 -11.76 0.21
C GLY A 64 -2.66 -11.27 -0.51
N ARG A 65 -2.72 -10.08 -1.09
CA ARG A 65 -1.65 -9.41 -1.85
C ARG A 65 -0.34 -9.39 -1.06
N ALA A 66 0.39 -10.50 -1.04
CA ALA A 66 1.69 -10.61 -0.44
C ALA A 66 2.64 -9.90 -1.41
N PHE A 67 2.95 -8.64 -1.10
CA PHE A 67 4.07 -7.96 -1.75
C PHE A 67 5.30 -8.84 -1.48
N THR A 68 5.80 -9.49 -2.53
CA THR A 68 7.05 -10.25 -2.47
C THR A 68 8.17 -9.24 -2.27
N LEU A 69 8.42 -8.87 -1.00
CA LEU A 69 9.54 -8.03 -0.63
C LEU A 69 10.82 -8.72 -1.10
N SER A 70 11.62 -8.00 -1.89
CA SER A 70 12.93 -8.45 -2.36
C SER A 70 13.85 -8.74 -1.17
N LEU A 71 14.88 -9.57 -1.38
CA LEU A 71 15.89 -9.88 -0.35
C LEU A 71 16.51 -8.59 0.23
N HIS A 72 16.72 -7.58 -0.62
CA HIS A 72 17.25 -6.28 -0.21
C HIS A 72 16.27 -5.50 0.68
N GLU A 73 14.98 -5.44 0.32
CA GLU A 73 13.96 -4.78 1.15
C GLU A 73 13.80 -5.47 2.51
N ARG A 74 13.83 -6.82 2.53
CA ARG A 74 13.83 -7.60 3.78
C ARG A 74 15.06 -7.30 4.63
N GLY A 75 16.24 -7.20 4.01
CA GLY A 75 17.49 -6.84 4.69
C GLY A 75 17.40 -5.46 5.35
N ARG A 76 16.86 -4.46 4.63
CA ARG A 76 16.65 -3.10 5.15
C ARG A 76 15.68 -3.08 6.34
N ILE A 77 14.54 -3.77 6.22
CA ILE A 77 13.55 -3.87 7.30
C ILE A 77 14.15 -4.53 8.55
N LYS A 78 14.94 -5.59 8.38
CA LYS A 78 15.61 -6.31 9.48
C LYS A 78 16.62 -5.41 10.22
N ALA A 79 17.43 -4.65 9.47
CA ALA A 79 18.40 -3.73 10.06
C ALA A 79 17.70 -2.60 10.86
N LEU A 80 16.64 -2.00 10.30
CA LEU A 80 15.90 -0.93 10.97
C LEU A 80 15.16 -1.39 12.21
N SER A 81 14.59 -2.60 12.17
CA SER A 81 13.95 -3.23 13.34
C SER A 81 14.96 -3.51 14.45
N THR A 82 16.18 -3.92 14.10
CA THR A 82 17.27 -4.16 15.07
C THR A 82 17.73 -2.87 15.74
N ALA A 83 17.70 -1.74 15.01
CA ALA A 83 18.05 -0.42 15.55
C ALA A 83 16.94 0.22 16.42
N GLY A 84 15.82 -0.48 16.67
CA GLY A 84 14.75 0.01 17.55
C GLY A 84 13.82 1.04 16.91
N ASN A 85 13.77 1.13 15.58
CA ASN A 85 12.85 2.06 14.89
C ASN A 85 11.40 1.62 15.05
N THR A 86 10.49 2.60 15.08
CA THR A 86 9.04 2.33 15.10
C THR A 86 8.56 1.78 13.76
N VAL A 87 7.48 0.98 13.77
CA VAL A 87 6.90 0.40 12.54
C VAL A 87 6.58 1.47 11.50
N LYS A 88 6.09 2.65 11.92
CA LYS A 88 5.85 3.80 11.03
C LYS A 88 7.12 4.24 10.29
N GLN A 89 8.21 4.45 11.02
CA GLN A 89 9.51 4.83 10.45
C GLN A 89 10.05 3.75 9.49
N ILE A 90 9.85 2.47 9.81
CA ILE A 90 10.27 1.36 8.95
C ILE A 90 9.50 1.37 7.62
N VAL A 91 8.19 1.60 7.65
CA VAL A 91 7.34 1.69 6.45
C VAL A 91 7.74 2.90 5.59
N ASP A 92 7.97 4.06 6.21
CA ASP A 92 8.38 5.27 5.50
C ASP A 92 9.75 5.11 4.80
N VAL A 93 10.67 4.35 5.40
CA VAL A 93 12.01 4.11 4.83
C VAL A 93 12.02 2.96 3.80
N SER A 94 11.14 1.97 3.96
CA SER A 94 11.01 0.82 3.05
C SER A 94 10.12 1.10 1.84
N SER A 95 9.25 2.10 1.90
CA SER A 95 8.41 2.57 0.78
C SER A 95 9.20 3.42 -0.23
N GLY A 96 10.19 2.80 -0.90
CA GLY A 96 10.84 3.38 -2.09
C GLY A 96 11.68 4.64 -1.86
N ARG A 97 11.78 5.49 -2.91
CA ARG A 97 12.56 6.74 -2.87
C ARG A 97 11.77 7.81 -2.12
N LEU A 98 12.31 8.28 -1.00
CA LEU A 98 11.74 9.41 -0.24
C LEU A 98 11.46 10.60 -1.16
N SER A 99 10.28 11.20 -0.99
CA SER A 99 9.93 12.41 -1.74
C SER A 99 10.80 13.58 -1.29
N LYS A 100 11.40 14.31 -2.24
CA LYS A 100 12.20 15.51 -1.92
C LYS A 100 11.39 16.58 -1.16
N PHE A 101 10.08 16.59 -1.32
CA PHE A 101 9.17 17.54 -0.67
C PHE A 101 8.56 16.96 0.60
N ASN A 102 8.45 17.79 1.63
CA ASN A 102 7.61 17.56 2.80
C ASN A 102 6.12 17.66 2.42
N ASP A 103 5.23 17.09 3.23
CA ASP A 103 3.79 17.09 2.94
C ASP A 103 3.17 18.49 2.99
N LEU A 104 3.70 19.37 3.85
CA LEU A 104 3.32 20.78 3.88
C LEU A 104 3.73 21.52 2.60
N GLU A 105 4.95 21.27 2.12
CA GLU A 105 5.44 21.86 0.87
C GLU A 105 4.62 21.38 -0.33
N LYS A 106 4.32 20.09 -0.40
CA LYS A 106 3.43 19.54 -1.44
C LYS A 106 2.08 20.25 -1.43
N ARG A 107 1.48 20.41 -0.24
CA ARG A 107 0.19 21.08 -0.09
C ARG A 107 0.26 22.54 -0.54
N GLU A 108 1.31 23.28 -0.17
CA GLU A 108 1.43 24.68 -0.57
C GLU A 108 1.66 24.83 -2.06
N ILE A 109 2.53 24.02 -2.67
CA ILE A 109 2.74 24.02 -4.13
C ILE A 109 1.42 23.73 -4.86
N LEU A 110 0.66 22.72 -4.40
CA LEU A 110 -0.63 22.37 -5.01
C LEU A 110 -1.64 23.51 -4.85
N ARG A 111 -1.69 24.16 -3.69
CA ARG A 111 -2.56 25.31 -3.46
C ARG A 111 -2.20 26.44 -4.42
N THR A 112 -0.92 26.83 -4.46
CA THR A 112 -0.38 27.85 -5.36
C THR A 112 -0.70 27.55 -6.82
N ALA A 113 -0.35 26.35 -7.28
CA ALA A 113 -0.60 25.94 -8.67
C ALA A 113 -2.09 25.85 -9.03
N SER A 114 -2.99 25.65 -8.06
CA SER A 114 -4.44 25.57 -8.30
C SER A 114 -5.07 26.94 -8.53
N TYR A 115 -4.64 27.96 -7.80
CA TYR A 115 -5.22 29.31 -7.92
C TYR A 115 -4.49 30.19 -8.93
N SER A 116 -3.24 29.88 -9.31
CA SER A 116 -2.42 30.74 -10.15
C SER A 116 -2.21 30.19 -11.56
N THR A 117 -2.12 31.09 -12.54
CA THR A 117 -1.69 30.77 -13.91
C THR A 117 -0.18 30.98 -14.11
N THR A 118 0.58 30.95 -13.01
CA THR A 118 1.99 31.33 -12.99
C THR A 118 2.91 30.22 -13.49
N SER A 119 4.15 30.58 -13.84
CA SER A 119 5.15 29.61 -14.30
C SER A 119 5.60 28.68 -13.15
N ILE A 120 6.19 27.52 -13.46
CA ILE A 120 6.70 26.60 -12.39
C ILE A 120 7.80 27.27 -11.59
N ASN A 121 8.66 28.06 -12.24
CA ASN A 121 9.73 28.80 -11.57
C ASN A 121 9.18 29.87 -10.62
N GLU A 122 8.07 30.51 -10.99
CA GLU A 122 7.40 31.46 -10.12
C GLU A 122 6.77 30.77 -8.91
N ILE A 123 6.03 29.68 -9.11
CA ILE A 123 5.49 28.84 -8.03
C ILE A 123 6.60 28.42 -7.06
N ARG A 124 7.76 27.99 -7.59
CA ARG A 124 8.92 27.61 -6.78
C ARG A 124 9.44 28.76 -5.91
N ARG A 125 9.53 29.97 -6.47
CA ARG A 125 9.97 31.18 -5.74
C ARG A 125 8.95 31.56 -4.66
N THR A 126 7.66 31.54 -4.99
CA THR A 126 6.57 31.87 -4.05
C THR A 126 6.53 30.91 -2.88
N CYS A 127 6.72 29.61 -3.12
CA CYS A 127 6.74 28.61 -2.06
C CYS A 127 8.10 28.49 -1.35
N GLY A 128 9.14 29.23 -1.79
CA GLY A 128 10.46 29.23 -1.16
C GLY A 128 11.22 27.90 -1.23
N ILE A 129 11.05 27.12 -2.31
CA ILE A 129 11.51 25.73 -2.33
C ILE A 129 12.85 25.56 -3.06
N ASP A 130 13.79 24.89 -2.38
CA ASP A 130 15.09 24.50 -2.94
C ASP A 130 15.02 23.19 -3.74
N ALA A 131 14.23 23.20 -4.82
CA ALA A 131 14.14 22.08 -5.75
C ALA A 131 14.32 22.53 -7.20
N SER A 132 14.69 21.61 -8.09
CA SER A 132 14.75 21.92 -9.52
C SER A 132 13.33 22.15 -10.07
N GLU A 133 13.20 22.97 -11.10
CA GLU A 133 11.95 23.17 -11.83
C GLU A 133 11.31 21.83 -12.24
N SER A 134 12.13 20.93 -12.79
CA SER A 134 11.68 19.61 -13.23
C SER A 134 11.13 18.73 -12.08
N THR A 135 11.59 18.94 -10.84
CA THR A 135 11.11 18.21 -9.66
C THR A 135 9.70 18.69 -9.30
N VAL A 136 9.49 20.00 -9.27
CA VAL A 136 8.17 20.60 -9.03
C VAL A 136 7.20 20.20 -10.14
N GLN A 137 7.64 20.22 -11.39
CA GLN A 137 6.84 19.77 -12.54
C GLN A 137 6.43 18.31 -12.43
N ARG A 138 7.35 17.40 -12.08
CA ARG A 138 7.03 15.99 -11.85
C ARG A 138 6.03 15.79 -10.72
N MET A 139 6.12 16.60 -9.67
CA MET A 139 5.16 16.54 -8.57
C MET A 139 3.76 16.98 -9.02
N LEU A 140 3.65 18.09 -9.76
CA LEU A 140 2.38 18.58 -10.31
C LEU A 140 1.76 17.56 -11.27
N ASN A 141 2.55 16.97 -12.16
CA ASN A 141 2.08 15.97 -13.12
C ASN A 141 1.60 14.66 -12.46
N LYS A 142 1.98 14.38 -11.21
CA LYS A 142 1.47 13.24 -10.45
C LYS A 142 0.10 13.49 -9.83
N SER A 143 -0.31 14.75 -9.69
CA SER A 143 -1.59 15.07 -9.07
C SER A 143 -2.74 14.79 -10.04
N SER A 144 -3.77 14.10 -9.57
CA SER A 144 -4.98 13.80 -10.37
C SER A 144 -5.87 15.03 -10.60
N ASN A 145 -5.75 16.03 -9.72
CA ASN A 145 -6.69 17.14 -9.63
C ASN A 145 -6.27 18.34 -10.49
N ILE A 146 -4.98 18.47 -10.81
CA ILE A 146 -4.43 19.64 -11.50
C ILE A 146 -3.89 19.20 -12.85
N VAL A 147 -4.51 19.69 -13.92
CA VAL A 147 -4.04 19.50 -15.30
C VAL A 147 -3.69 20.85 -15.89
N ARG A 148 -2.44 21.01 -16.33
CA ARG A 148 -2.03 22.22 -17.04
C ARG A 148 -2.58 22.18 -18.46
N SER A 149 -3.38 23.16 -18.80
CA SER A 149 -3.94 23.34 -20.14
C SER A 149 -3.64 24.75 -20.64
N ARG A 150 -3.69 24.92 -21.96
CA ARG A 150 -3.61 26.24 -22.58
C ARG A 150 -5.00 26.86 -22.57
N MET A 151 -5.12 28.05 -21.98
CA MET A 151 -6.37 28.80 -21.97
C MET A 151 -6.74 29.17 -23.41
N LYS A 152 -7.99 28.89 -23.80
CA LYS A 152 -8.53 29.38 -25.08
C LYS A 152 -8.82 30.87 -24.96
N LYS A 153 -8.70 31.60 -26.07
CA LYS A 153 -9.09 33.01 -26.11
C LYS A 153 -10.56 33.13 -25.72
N TYR A 154 -10.85 33.98 -24.74
CA TYR A 154 -12.21 34.24 -24.30
C TYR A 154 -12.92 35.11 -25.35
N PRO A 155 -14.14 34.76 -25.80
CA PRO A 155 -14.90 35.62 -26.70
C PRO A 155 -15.31 36.92 -25.98
N GLU A 156 -15.11 38.07 -26.61
CA GLU A 156 -15.37 39.36 -25.98
C GLU A 156 -16.86 39.54 -25.64
N LEU A 157 -17.14 40.00 -24.41
CA LEU A 157 -18.51 40.18 -23.93
C LEU A 157 -19.08 41.49 -24.47
N THR A 158 -19.80 41.40 -25.59
CA THR A 158 -20.50 42.55 -26.18
C THR A 158 -21.56 43.12 -25.24
N GLN A 159 -21.89 44.39 -25.43
CA GLN A 159 -22.93 45.05 -24.63
C GLN A 159 -24.31 44.40 -24.81
N ALA A 160 -24.60 43.87 -25.99
CA ALA A 160 -25.81 43.10 -26.26
C ALA A 160 -25.92 41.85 -25.36
N HIS A 161 -24.83 41.12 -25.14
CA HIS A 161 -24.82 39.98 -24.23
C HIS A 161 -25.07 40.38 -22.77
N LYS A 162 -24.56 41.53 -22.33
CA LYS A 162 -24.81 42.04 -20.97
C LYS A 162 -26.27 42.42 -20.78
N ASN A 163 -26.85 43.14 -21.75
CA ASN A 163 -28.26 43.53 -21.72
C ASN A 163 -29.18 42.31 -21.74
N GLY A 164 -28.86 41.29 -22.54
CA GLY A 164 -29.63 40.03 -22.56
C GLY A 164 -29.61 39.29 -21.22
N ARG A 165 -28.50 39.33 -20.46
CA ARG A 165 -28.45 38.76 -19.10
C ARG A 165 -29.32 39.53 -18.11
N LEU A 166 -29.42 40.84 -18.25
CA LEU A 166 -30.27 41.68 -17.40
C LEU A 166 -31.76 41.45 -17.65
N CYS A 167 -32.16 41.09 -18.87
CA CYS A 167 -33.56 40.77 -19.19
C CYS A 167 -34.01 39.38 -18.70
N PHE A 168 -33.09 38.50 -18.30
CA PHE A 168 -33.39 37.16 -17.80
C PHE A 168 -33.50 37.08 -16.26
N ALA A 169 -32.95 38.07 -15.56
CA ALA A 169 -33.01 38.19 -14.09
C ALA A 169 -34.31 38.85 -13.63
#